data_AF-A0A7S1S1C1-F1
#
_entry.id   AF-A0A7S1S1C1-F1
#
_cell.length_a   1.000
_cell.length_b   1.000
_cell.length_c   1.000
_cell.angle_alpha   90.00
_cell.angle_beta   90.00
_cell.angle_gamma   90.00
#
_symmetry.space_group_name_H-M   'P 1'
#
loop_
_entity.id
_entity.type
_entity.pdbx_description
1 polymer ?
#
loop_
_entity_poly.entity_id
_entity_poly.type
_entity_poly.pdbx_seq_one_letter_code
_entity_poly.pdbx_strand_id
1 'polypeptide(L)'
;APAPGCARLRRGGGARRQAVRDAAKGRLPPRSAEQRGRRRKHFFGFAFAYDSKFANGGEVLWPPWQAAAVPQWIKERLIRPLELAGAVPEGWLNCATVNDYAAS
;
A
#
# COMPACT_ATOMS: atom_id res chain seq x y z
N ALA A 1 -20.88 35.87 -4.14
CA ALA A 1 -19.77 35.13 -3.50
C ALA A 1 -19.89 33.66 -3.87
N PRO A 2 -18.85 32.97 -4.38
CA PRO A 2 -18.94 31.55 -4.63
C PRO A 2 -18.71 30.75 -3.33
N ALA A 3 -19.42 29.62 -3.22
CA ALA A 3 -19.42 28.70 -2.08
C ALA A 3 -18.01 28.15 -1.74
N PRO A 4 -17.75 27.79 -0.46
CA PRO A 4 -16.46 27.25 -0.04
C PRO A 4 -16.14 25.99 -0.84
N GLY A 5 -15.02 26.07 -1.58
CA GLY A 5 -14.60 25.08 -2.53
C GLY A 5 -14.49 23.70 -1.88
N CYS A 6 -15.32 22.78 -2.37
CA CYS A 6 -15.02 21.36 -2.36
C CYS A 6 -13.63 21.20 -2.99
N ALA A 7 -12.61 21.04 -2.15
CA ALA A 7 -11.25 20.77 -2.60
C ALA A 7 -11.28 19.42 -3.32
N ARG A 8 -11.50 19.47 -4.63
CA ARG A 8 -11.32 18.34 -5.54
C ARG A 8 -9.86 17.93 -5.37
N LEU A 9 -9.62 16.91 -4.54
CA LEU A 9 -8.33 16.23 -4.37
C LEU A 9 -7.74 16.05 -5.77
N ARG A 10 -6.75 16.89 -6.11
CA ARG A 10 -6.06 16.80 -7.40
C ARG A 10 -5.52 15.39 -7.49
N ARG A 11 -6.07 14.61 -8.44
CA ARG A 11 -5.84 13.17 -8.58
C ARG A 11 -4.36 12.84 -8.42
N GLY A 12 -3.99 12.29 -7.25
CA GLY A 12 -2.67 11.72 -6.96
C GLY A 12 -2.37 10.43 -7.74
N GLY A 13 -2.96 10.27 -8.93
CA GLY A 13 -2.91 9.03 -9.70
C GLY A 13 -1.53 8.72 -10.28
N GLY A 14 -0.65 9.71 -10.45
CA GLY A 14 0.69 9.50 -10.99
C GLY A 14 1.55 8.59 -10.11
N ALA A 15 1.71 8.94 -8.84
CA ALA A 15 2.55 8.20 -7.90
C ALA A 15 2.00 6.80 -7.55
N ARG A 16 0.68 6.69 -7.35
CA ARG A 16 0.01 5.39 -7.17
C ARG A 16 0.24 4.48 -8.40
N ARG A 17 -0.01 4.99 -9.61
CA ARG A 17 0.23 4.23 -10.84
C ARG A 17 1.71 3.90 -11.03
N GLN A 18 2.61 4.77 -10.59
CA GLN A 18 4.05 4.52 -10.69
C GLN A 18 4.48 3.35 -9.79
N ALA A 19 4.07 3.32 -8.53
CA ALA A 19 4.35 2.20 -7.63
C ALA A 19 3.78 0.86 -8.17
N VAL A 20 2.56 0.90 -8.71
CA VAL A 20 1.94 -0.27 -9.39
C VAL A 20 2.74 -0.70 -10.63
N ARG A 21 3.26 0.27 -11.41
CA ARG A 21 4.09 0.00 -12.59
C ARG A 21 5.46 -0.56 -12.23
N ASP A 22 6.10 -0.04 -11.20
CA ASP A 22 7.42 -0.53 -10.75
C ASP A 22 7.31 -1.96 -10.21
N ALA A 23 6.23 -2.25 -9.48
CA ALA A 23 5.86 -3.62 -9.13
C ALA A 23 5.63 -4.51 -10.35
N ALA A 24 4.89 -4.03 -11.35
CA ALA A 24 4.63 -4.77 -12.59
C ALA A 24 5.90 -5.07 -13.40
N LYS A 25 6.91 -4.22 -13.28
CA LYS A 25 8.20 -4.33 -13.98
C LYS A 25 9.25 -5.14 -13.20
N GLY A 26 8.87 -5.79 -12.10
CA GLY A 26 9.80 -6.59 -11.28
C GLY A 26 10.85 -5.75 -10.54
N ARG A 27 10.61 -4.45 -10.34
CA ARG A 27 11.55 -3.53 -9.67
C ARG A 27 11.38 -3.48 -8.16
N LEU A 28 10.46 -4.28 -7.61
CA LEU A 28 10.27 -4.43 -6.18
C LEU A 28 10.82 -5.78 -5.70
N PRO A 29 11.23 -5.90 -4.42
CA PRO A 29 11.62 -7.17 -3.82
C PRO A 29 10.55 -8.27 -4.00
N PRO A 30 10.95 -9.55 -4.01
CA PRO A 30 10.08 -10.68 -4.42
C PRO A 30 8.74 -10.80 -3.67
N ARG A 31 8.66 -10.34 -2.41
CA ARG A 31 7.42 -10.41 -1.60
C ARG A 31 6.60 -9.12 -1.61
N SER A 32 6.97 -8.15 -2.44
CA SER A 32 6.29 -6.84 -2.50
C SER A 32 5.08 -6.81 -3.42
N ALA A 33 4.83 -7.87 -4.19
CA ALA A 33 3.69 -7.95 -5.10
C ALA A 33 3.14 -9.38 -5.20
N GLU A 34 1.82 -9.51 -5.20
CA GLU A 34 1.10 -10.75 -5.44
C GLU A 34 -0.02 -10.50 -6.46
N GLN A 35 -0.16 -11.37 -7.46
CA GLN A 35 -1.28 -11.36 -8.39
C GLN A 35 -2.15 -12.60 -8.15
N ARG A 36 -3.46 -12.40 -7.96
CA ARG A 36 -4.46 -13.47 -7.94
C ARG A 36 -5.68 -13.05 -8.75
N GLY A 37 -5.93 -13.74 -9.86
CA GLY A 37 -7.01 -13.39 -10.78
C GLY A 37 -6.93 -11.93 -11.21
N ARG A 38 -8.01 -11.16 -10.99
CA ARG A 38 -8.11 -9.73 -11.31
C ARG A 38 -7.56 -8.77 -10.23
N ARG A 39 -7.05 -9.29 -9.11
CA ARG A 39 -6.49 -8.49 -8.00
C ARG A 39 -4.98 -8.57 -7.98
N ARG A 40 -4.34 -7.40 -7.93
CA ARG A 40 -2.94 -7.26 -7.54
C ARG A 40 -2.85 -6.67 -6.15
N LYS A 41 -2.01 -7.25 -5.29
CA LYS A 41 -1.70 -6.73 -3.95
C LYS A 41 -0.24 -6.31 -3.93
N HIS A 42 0.03 -5.12 -3.41
CA HIS A 42 1.38 -4.60 -3.21
C HIS A 42 1.64 -4.41 -1.73
N PHE A 43 2.78 -4.90 -1.24
CA PHE A 43 3.18 -4.83 0.17
C PHE A 43 4.38 -3.90 0.33
N PHE A 44 4.33 -3.03 1.33
CA PHE A 44 5.40 -2.13 1.69
C PHE A 44 5.65 -2.13 3.21
N GLY A 45 6.90 -2.01 3.63
CA GLY A 45 7.37 -2.12 5.01
C GLY A 45 7.44 -3.56 5.49
N PHE A 46 6.28 -4.22 5.52
CA PHE A 46 6.14 -5.62 5.88
C PHE A 46 5.24 -6.34 4.88
N ALA A 47 5.53 -7.61 4.61
CA ALA A 47 4.71 -8.49 3.79
C ALA A 47 4.35 -9.74 4.58
N PHE A 48 3.18 -10.30 4.29
CA PHE A 48 2.74 -11.56 4.88
C PHE A 48 2.15 -12.44 3.77
N ALA A 49 2.29 -13.75 3.93
CA ALA A 49 1.65 -14.72 3.06
C ALA A 49 0.67 -15.56 3.85
N TYR A 50 -0.40 -15.98 3.18
CA TYR A 50 -1.23 -17.08 3.63
C TYR A 50 -0.58 -18.37 3.18
N ASP A 51 -0.13 -19.19 4.12
CA ASP A 51 0.26 -20.55 3.80
C ASP A 51 -1.02 -21.36 3.54
N SER A 52 -1.14 -21.89 2.31
CA SER A 52 -2.28 -22.71 1.86
C SER A 52 -2.46 -24.00 2.66
N LYS A 53 -1.47 -24.40 3.47
CA LYS A 53 -1.58 -25.53 4.40
C LYS A 53 -2.46 -25.23 5.60
N PHE A 54 -2.66 -23.96 5.94
CA PHE A 54 -3.54 -23.57 7.04
C PHE A 54 -4.82 -23.01 6.45
N ALA A 55 -5.84 -23.86 6.36
CA ALA A 55 -7.15 -23.52 5.83
C ALA A 55 -7.82 -22.33 6.53
N ASN A 56 -7.37 -21.97 7.75
CA ASN A 56 -7.80 -20.78 8.49
C ASN A 56 -6.64 -20.23 9.33
N GLY A 57 -6.28 -18.95 9.17
CA GLY A 57 -5.44 -18.20 10.12
C GLY A 57 -3.92 -18.41 10.08
N GLY A 58 -3.34 -19.07 9.07
CA GLY A 58 -1.88 -19.27 8.94
C GLY A 58 -1.13 -18.15 8.22
N GLU A 59 -1.34 -16.90 8.63
CA GLU A 59 -0.57 -15.77 8.10
C GLU A 59 0.86 -15.81 8.65
N VAL A 60 1.85 -15.92 7.76
CA VAL A 60 3.27 -15.84 8.13
C VAL A 60 3.81 -14.48 7.71
N LEU A 61 4.32 -13.73 8.70
CA LEU A 61 5.04 -12.48 8.47
C LEU A 61 6.43 -12.78 7.89
N TRP A 62 6.74 -12.20 6.74
CA TRP A 62 8.07 -12.29 6.17
C TRP A 62 9.04 -11.31 6.86
N PRO A 63 10.34 -11.61 6.86
CA PRO A 63 11.33 -10.66 7.34
C PRO A 63 11.22 -9.30 6.63
N PRO A 64 11.43 -8.17 7.34
CA PRO A 64 11.15 -6.82 6.83
C PRO A 64 11.84 -6.51 5.50
N TRP A 65 13.07 -6.99 5.30
CA TRP A 65 13.88 -6.74 4.09
C TRP A 65 13.35 -7.43 2.83
N GLN A 66 12.36 -8.33 2.95
CA GLN A 66 11.75 -8.99 1.79
C GLN A 66 10.62 -8.16 1.15
N ALA A 67 10.21 -7.06 1.80
CA ALA A 67 9.26 -6.09 1.27
C ALA A 67 9.97 -4.77 0.92
N ALA A 68 9.47 -4.07 -0.09
CA ALA A 68 9.91 -2.70 -0.37
C ALA A 68 9.61 -1.78 0.82
N ALA A 69 10.44 -0.77 1.07
CA ALA A 69 10.13 0.26 2.04
C ALA A 69 8.83 1.01 1.68
N VAL A 70 8.14 1.57 2.69
CA VAL A 70 6.95 2.40 2.46
C VAL A 70 7.33 3.62 1.59
N PRO A 71 6.73 3.79 0.40
CA PRO A 71 7.07 4.88 -0.51
C PRO A 71 6.75 6.24 0.11
N GLN A 72 7.57 7.24 -0.22
CA GLN A 72 7.44 8.59 0.31
C GLN A 72 6.05 9.20 0.10
N TRP A 73 5.41 8.94 -1.06
CA TRP A 73 4.08 9.46 -1.33
C TRP A 73 3.00 8.88 -0.40
N ILE A 74 3.15 7.63 0.07
CA ILE A 74 2.24 7.04 1.07
C ILE A 74 2.46 7.73 2.42
N LYS A 75 3.73 7.96 2.79
CA LYS A 75 4.09 8.66 4.02
C LYS A 75 3.47 10.06 4.05
N GLU A 76 3.70 10.85 3.01
CA GLU A 76 3.28 12.26 2.97
C GLU A 76 1.77 12.46 2.80
N ARG A 77 1.11 11.60 2.01
CA ARG A 77 -0.29 11.81 1.62
C ARG A 77 -1.29 11.01 2.43
N LEU A 78 -0.84 10.01 3.20
CA LEU A 78 -1.71 9.13 3.97
C LEU A 78 -1.28 9.03 5.43
N ILE A 79 -0.05 8.57 5.69
CA ILE A 79 0.43 8.32 7.08
C ILE A 79 0.49 9.63 7.86
N ARG A 80 1.23 10.62 7.37
CA ARG A 80 1.42 11.90 8.07
C ARG A 80 0.09 12.62 8.33
N PRO A 81 -0.86 12.72 7.38
CA PRO A 81 -2.19 13.26 7.69
C PRO A 81 -2.95 12.51 8.78
N LEU A 82 -2.85 11.17 8.85
CA LEU A 82 -3.52 10.37 9.89
C LEU A 82 -2.89 10.58 11.27
N GLU A 83 -1.56 10.64 11.33
CA GLU A 83 -0.81 10.94 12.56
C GLU A 83 -1.12 12.36 13.05
N LEU A 84 -1.09 13.36 12.17
CA LEU A 84 -1.41 14.76 12.50
C LEU A 84 -2.86 14.95 12.97
N ALA A 85 -3.79 14.15 12.47
CA ALA A 85 -5.18 14.16 12.91
C ALA A 85 -5.40 13.43 14.25
N GLY A 86 -4.35 12.81 14.82
CA GLY A 86 -4.44 12.01 16.05
C GLY A 86 -5.20 10.69 15.87
N ALA A 87 -5.43 10.25 14.63
CA ALA A 87 -6.12 8.98 14.37
C ALA A 87 -5.27 7.77 14.76
N VAL A 88 -3.96 7.92 14.71
CA VAL A 88 -2.94 6.95 15.17
C VAL A 88 -1.77 7.71 15.80
N PRO A 89 -1.00 7.10 16.72
CA PRO A 89 0.23 7.71 17.23
C PRO A 89 1.28 7.91 16.14
N GLU A 90 2.14 8.91 16.30
CA GLU A 90 3.30 9.11 15.43
C GLU A 90 4.20 7.87 15.42
N GLY A 91 4.60 7.43 14.22
CA GLY A 91 5.47 6.26 14.03
C GLY A 91 4.77 4.91 14.18
N TRP A 92 3.45 4.88 14.44
CA TRP A 92 2.70 3.64 14.61
C TRP A 92 2.55 2.84 13.31
N LEU A 93 2.40 3.52 12.17
CA LEU A 93 2.23 2.88 10.85
C LEU A 93 3.58 2.48 10.24
N ASN A 94 3.90 1.19 10.29
CA ASN A 94 5.17 0.63 9.80
C ASN A 94 5.03 -0.17 8.48
N CYS A 95 3.81 -0.42 8.01
CA CYS A 95 3.54 -1.12 6.75
C CYS A 95 2.35 -0.52 6.01
N ALA A 96 2.29 -0.75 4.70
CA ALA A 96 1.17 -0.34 3.86
C ALA A 96 0.90 -1.38 2.78
N THR A 97 -0.38 -1.65 2.53
CA THR A 97 -0.81 -2.55 1.46
C THR A 97 -1.67 -1.79 0.45
N VAL A 98 -1.35 -1.90 -0.84
CA VAL A 98 -2.19 -1.36 -1.93
C VAL A 98 -2.81 -2.52 -2.69
N ASN A 99 -4.14 -2.64 -2.60
CA ASN A 99 -4.90 -3.56 -3.45
C ASN A 99 -5.36 -2.82 -4.71
N ASP A 100 -5.02 -3.36 -5.88
CA ASP A 100 -5.44 -2.88 -7.18
C ASP A 100 -6.34 -3.93 -7.85
N TYR A 101 -7.53 -3.52 -8.23
CA TYR A 101 -8.55 -4.40 -8.81
C TYR A 101 -8.80 -3.95 -10.26
N ALA A 102 -8.69 -4.88 -11.21
CA ALA A 102 -9.08 -4.60 -12.59
C ALA A 102 -10.59 -4.35 -12.66
N ALA A 103 -11.00 -3.39 -13.50
CA ALA A 103 -12.41 -3.15 -13.78
C ALA A 103 -13.08 -4.40 -14.36
N SER A 104 -14.37 -4.56 -14.06
CA SER A 104 -15.20 -5.68 -14.52
C SER A 104 -15.47 -5.61 -16.01
#